data_AF-N1QCI4-F1
#
_entry.id   AF-N1QCI4-F1
#
_cell.length_a   1.000
_cell.length_b   1.000
_cell.length_c   1.000
_cell.angle_alpha   90.00
_cell.angle_beta   90.00
_cell.angle_gamma   90.00
#
_symmetry.space_group_name_H-M   'P 1'
#
loop_
_entity.id
_entity.type
_entity.pdbx_description
1 polymer ?
#
loop_
_entity_poly.entity_id
_entity_poly.type
_entity_poly.pdbx_seq_one_letter_code
_entity_poly.pdbx_strand_id
1 'polypeptide(L)'
;RIADMGTGTGIVVLDLASQLPTTMSFDGFDLSPDQYSQDLPDNVSLKVLDAKATPPPPEVRNRYDVIHLRYLNSAMNEKDWEVV
;
A
#
# COMPACT_ATOMS: atom_id res chain seq x y z
N ARG A 1 4.37 6.48 -9.56
CA ARG A 1 4.56 5.68 -8.32
C ARG A 1 3.21 5.15 -7.90
N ILE A 2 3.12 3.85 -7.60
CA ILE A 2 1.87 3.19 -7.22
C ILE A 2 1.98 2.73 -5.77
N ALA A 3 0.92 2.93 -4.98
CA ALA A 3 0.79 2.34 -3.65
C ALA A 3 -0.34 1.32 -3.60
N ASP A 4 -0.20 0.32 -2.73
CA ASP A 4 -1.24 -0.63 -2.35
C ASP A 4 -1.47 -0.56 -0.83
N MET A 5 -2.69 -0.22 -0.42
CA MET A 5 -3.07 -0.03 0.98
C MET A 5 -3.82 -1.24 1.52
N GLY A 6 -3.39 -1.77 2.66
CA GLY A 6 -3.82 -3.08 3.16
C GLY A 6 -3.25 -4.20 2.30
N THR A 7 -1.95 -4.12 1.99
CA THR A 7 -1.29 -4.96 0.98
C THR A 7 -1.19 -6.43 1.38
N GLY A 8 -1.31 -6.75 2.66
CA GLY A 8 -1.18 -8.08 3.25
C GLY A 8 0.13 -8.72 2.85
N THR A 9 0.08 -9.70 1.95
CA THR A 9 1.27 -10.40 1.47
C THR A 9 2.14 -9.61 0.50
N GLY A 10 1.65 -8.47 -0.02
CA GLY A 10 2.32 -7.73 -1.10
C GLY A 10 2.04 -8.30 -2.49
N ILE A 11 1.14 -9.28 -2.64
CA ILE A 11 0.94 -10.00 -3.91
C ILE A 11 0.54 -9.08 -5.06
N VAL A 12 -0.22 -8.01 -4.78
CA VAL A 12 -0.66 -7.07 -5.81
C VAL A 12 0.52 -6.22 -6.31
N VAL A 13 1.33 -5.66 -5.41
CA VAL A 13 2.49 -4.85 -5.82
C VAL A 13 3.56 -5.70 -6.52
N LEU A 14 3.71 -6.97 -6.13
CA LEU A 14 4.61 -7.91 -6.80
C LEU A 14 4.11 -8.28 -8.21
N ASP A 15 2.82 -8.56 -8.35
CA ASP A 15 2.20 -8.85 -9.65
C ASP A 15 2.36 -7.65 -10.61
N LEU A 16 2.05 -6.44 -10.13
CA LEU A 16 2.25 -5.20 -10.89
C LEU A 16 3.72 -4.98 -11.27
N ALA A 17 4.66 -5.18 -10.35
CA ALA A 17 6.08 -5.01 -10.63
C ALA A 17 6.60 -6.00 -11.68
N SER A 18 5.99 -7.18 -11.80
CA SER A 18 6.36 -8.18 -12.82
C SER A 18 5.88 -7.85 -14.24
N GLN A 19 4.85 -7.01 -14.36
CA GLN A 19 4.18 -6.72 -15.64
C GLN A 19 4.46 -5.30 -16.16
N LEU A 20 4.89 -4.39 -15.28
CA LEU A 20 5.09 -2.98 -15.59
C LEU A 20 6.59 -2.62 -15.71
N PRO A 21 6.92 -1.48 -16.36
CA PRO A 21 8.31 -1.05 -16.50
C PRO A 21 9.06 -0.95 -15.17
N THR A 22 10.30 -1.42 -15.14
CA THR A 22 11.18 -1.38 -13.94
C THR A 22 11.53 0.04 -13.48
N THR A 23 11.26 1.05 -14.31
CA THR A 23 11.38 2.47 -13.96
C THR A 23 10.26 2.94 -13.03
N MET A 24 9.18 2.17 -12.88
CA MET A 24 8.12 2.43 -11.92
C MET A 24 8.49 1.88 -10.54
N SER A 25 8.01 2.54 -9.50
CA SER A 25 8.18 2.10 -8.11
C SER A 25 6.84 1.80 -7.45
N PHE A 26 6.84 0.78 -6.59
CA PHE A 26 5.68 0.23 -5.92
C PHE A 26 5.91 0.21 -4.41
N ASP A 27 4.96 0.76 -3.65
CA ASP A 27 4.96 0.67 -2.20
C ASP A 27 3.72 -0.10 -1.73
N GLY A 28 3.91 -1.15 -0.92
CA GLY A 28 2.84 -1.84 -0.22
C GLY A 28 2.80 -1.42 1.24
N PHE A 29 1.60 -1.10 1.74
CA PHE A 29 1.38 -0.68 3.11
C PHE A 29 0.40 -1.61 3.82
N ASP A 30 0.78 -2.10 5.00
CA ASP A 30 -0.12 -2.86 5.87
C ASP A 30 0.06 -2.47 7.35
N LEU A 31 -0.91 -2.83 8.19
CA LEU A 31 -0.86 -2.59 9.63
C LEU A 31 0.25 -3.42 10.31
N SER A 32 0.63 -4.55 9.71
CA SER A 32 1.65 -5.47 10.25
C SER A 32 2.53 -6.06 9.14
N PRO A 33 3.83 -6.31 9.38
CA PRO A 33 4.70 -6.98 8.42
C PRO A 33 4.54 -8.51 8.39
N ASP A 34 3.68 -9.10 9.24
CA ASP A 34 3.60 -10.55 9.47
C ASP A 34 3.32 -11.38 8.20
N GLN A 35 2.70 -10.78 7.19
CA GLN A 35 2.34 -11.47 5.95
C GLN A 35 3.30 -11.17 4.79
N TYR A 36 4.27 -10.27 4.97
CA TYR A 36 5.10 -9.78 3.87
C TYR A 36 5.83 -10.90 3.16
N SER A 37 5.74 -10.87 1.83
CA SER A 37 6.59 -11.69 0.98
C SER A 37 8.06 -11.37 1.24
N GLN A 38 8.88 -12.41 1.24
CA GLN A 38 10.33 -12.29 1.27
C GLN A 38 10.85 -12.12 -0.16
N ASP A 39 12.08 -11.62 -0.30
CA ASP A 39 12.77 -11.42 -1.59
C ASP A 39 12.02 -10.48 -2.57
N LEU A 40 12.14 -9.17 -2.31
CA LEU A 40 11.49 -8.14 -3.11
C LEU A 40 12.38 -7.68 -4.27
N PRO A 41 11.80 -7.37 -5.45
CA PRO A 41 12.50 -6.61 -6.49
C PRO A 41 12.96 -5.23 -5.98
N ASP A 42 14.03 -4.68 -6.56
CA ASP A 42 14.61 -3.39 -6.15
C ASP A 42 13.63 -2.20 -6.19
N ASN A 43 12.58 -2.30 -7.02
CA ASN A 43 11.57 -1.26 -7.19
C ASN A 43 10.29 -1.48 -6.36
N VAL A 44 10.27 -2.46 -5.45
CA VAL A 44 9.15 -2.79 -4.55
C VAL A 44 9.58 -2.60 -3.10
N SER A 45 8.74 -1.95 -2.30
CA SER A 45 8.97 -1.82 -0.85
C SER A 45 7.69 -2.10 -0.06
N LEU A 46 7.77 -2.91 0.99
CA LEU A 46 6.67 -3.18 1.91
C LEU A 46 6.94 -2.50 3.25
N LYS A 47 5.99 -1.72 3.76
CA LYS A 47 6.17 -0.84 4.93
C LYS A 47 4.96 -0.86 5.84
N VAL A 48 5.19 -0.83 7.15
CA VAL A 48 4.11 -0.74 8.13
C VAL A 48 3.50 0.66 8.10
N LEU A 49 2.18 0.75 7.90
CA LEU A 49 1.42 1.99 7.96
C LEU A 49 -0.04 1.69 8.29
N ASP A 50 -0.58 2.37 9.31
CA ASP A 50 -1.99 2.31 9.64
C ASP A 50 -2.80 3.15 8.63
N ALA A 51 -3.66 2.48 7.85
CA ALA A 51 -4.52 3.13 6.86
C ALA A 51 -5.50 4.14 7.48
N LYS A 52 -5.74 4.08 8.80
CA LYS A 52 -6.60 4.98 9.55
C LYS A 52 -5.86 6.19 10.13
N ALA A 53 -4.55 6.30 9.91
CA ALA A 53 -3.77 7.44 10.41
C ALA A 53 -4.22 8.74 9.72
N THR A 54 -4.89 9.61 10.48
CA THR A 54 -5.37 10.91 9.99
C THR A 54 -4.72 12.04 10.81
N PRO A 55 -3.85 12.89 10.21
CA PRO A 55 -3.40 12.84 8.82
C PRO A 55 -2.38 11.70 8.57
N PRO A 56 -2.21 11.24 7.32
CA PRO A 56 -1.17 10.26 6.99
C PRO A 56 0.23 10.77 7.35
N PRO A 57 1.23 9.91 7.58
CA PRO A 57 2.60 10.34 7.85
C PRO A 57 3.17 11.25 6.72
N PRO A 58 3.92 12.33 7.04
CA PRO A 58 4.42 13.28 6.04
C PRO A 58 5.18 12.64 4.87
N GLU A 59 5.93 11.57 5.13
CA GLU A 59 6.79 10.86 4.20
C GLU A 59 6.05 10.10 3.09
N VAL A 60 4.72 9.93 3.20
CA VAL A 60 3.86 9.29 2.18
C VAL A 60 2.89 10.25 1.49
N ARG A 61 2.80 11.51 1.95
CA ARG A 61 1.87 12.52 1.38
C ARG A 61 2.33 12.97 0.00
N ASN A 62 1.40 13.11 -0.94
CA ASN A 62 1.64 13.65 -2.29
C ASN A 62 2.74 12.90 -3.08
N ARG A 63 2.87 11.57 -2.89
CA ARG A 63 3.92 10.76 -3.53
C ARG A 63 3.44 9.81 -4.61
N TYR A 64 2.15 9.51 -4.63
CA TYR A 64 1.59 8.44 -5.44
C TYR A 64 0.63 9.01 -6.47
N ASP A 65 0.76 8.52 -7.70
CA ASP A 65 -0.15 8.84 -8.80
C ASP A 65 -1.41 7.98 -8.71
N VAL A 66 -1.27 6.76 -8.16
CA VAL A 66 -2.34 5.79 -7.97
C VAL A 66 -2.18 5.13 -6.61
N ILE A 67 -3.29 5.03 -5.87
CA ILE A 67 -3.40 4.25 -4.64
C ILE A 67 -4.47 3.18 -4.88
N HIS A 68 -4.07 1.92 -4.79
CA HIS A 68 -4.96 0.77 -4.87
C HIS A 68 -5.40 0.35 -3.46
N LEU A 69 -6.67 -0.02 -3.32
CA LEU A 69 -7.29 -0.50 -2.09
C LEU A 69 -8.19 -1.69 -2.43
N ARG A 70 -8.06 -2.80 -1.72
CA ARG A 70 -8.88 -3.99 -1.93
C ARG A 70 -9.24 -4.66 -0.62
N TYR A 71 -10.52 -4.99 -0.44
CA TYR A 71 -11.07 -5.67 0.74
C TYR A 71 -10.85 -4.96 2.09
N LEU A 72 -10.51 -3.67 2.09
CA LEU A 72 -10.30 -2.90 3.32
C LEU A 72 -11.62 -2.57 4.04
N ASN A 73 -12.77 -2.70 3.35
CA ASN A 73 -14.09 -2.37 3.89
C ASN A 73 -14.41 -3.07 5.22
N SER A 74 -14.02 -4.34 5.39
CA SER A 74 -14.28 -5.09 6.63
C SER A 74 -13.38 -4.65 7.80
N ALA A 75 -12.28 -3.96 7.51
CA ALA A 75 -11.33 -3.45 8.49
C ALA A 75 -11.63 -2.00 8.90
N MET A 76 -12.61 -1.34 8.27
CA MET A 76 -12.90 0.08 8.43
C MET A 76 -14.28 0.28 9.05
N ASN A 77 -14.41 1.28 9.93
CA ASN A 77 -15.69 1.72 10.48
C ASN A 77 -16.20 2.95 9.72
N GLU A 78 -17.46 3.33 9.93
CA GLU A 78 -18.06 4.55 9.36
C GLU A 78 -17.20 5.79 9.62
N LYS A 79 -16.74 5.99 10.85
CA LYS A 79 -15.89 7.13 11.23
C LYS A 79 -14.52 7.16 10.53
N ASP A 80 -14.06 6.02 10.00
CA ASP A 80 -12.78 5.93 9.31
C ASP A 80 -12.92 6.37 7.84
N TRP A 81 -14.16 6.56 7.36
CA TRP A 81 -14.49 7.13 6.05
C TRP A 81 -15.12 8.51 6.25
N GLU A 82 -14.38 9.57 5.97
CA GLU A 82 -15.00 10.89 5.87
C GLU A 82 -15.97 10.89 4.68
N VAL A 83 -17.25 11.13 4.96
CA VAL A 83 -18.25 11.35 3.91
C VAL A 83 -17.97 12.71 3.30
N VAL A 84 -17.46 12.72 2.07
CA VAL A 84 -17.21 13.92 1.27
C VAL A 84 -18.40 14.21 0.38
#